data_AF-A0A1C3XHF0-F1
#
_entry.id   AF-A0A1C3XHF0-F1
#
_cell.length_a   1.000
_cell.length_b   1.000
_cell.length_c   1.000
_cell.angle_alpha   90.00
_cell.angle_beta   90.00
_cell.angle_gamma   90.00
#
_symmetry.space_group_name_H-M   'P 1'
#
loop_
_entity.id
_entity.type
_entity.pdbx_description
1 polymer ?
#
loop_
_entity_poly.entity_id
_entity_poly.type
_entity_poly.pdbx_seq_one_letter_code
_entity_poly.pdbx_strand_id
1 'polypeptide(L)' 'MARVFLCVLDSVGCGGAPDAARYGDEGFNTLFHVAEACAAGRAEDCRSGPLSLPNLDALGTGCSNWSAGSVGLTCLW' A
#
# COMPACT_ATOMS: atom_id res chain seq x y z
N MET A 1 -25.11 -11.53 17.22
CA MET A 1 -23.78 -12.18 17.01
C MET A 1 -22.71 -11.13 17.24
N ALA A 2 -21.72 -11.40 18.09
CA ALA A 2 -20.50 -10.58 18.17
C ALA A 2 -19.33 -11.48 17.78
N ARG A 3 -18.92 -11.42 16.52
CA ARG A 3 -17.72 -12.09 16.00
C ARG A 3 -16.87 -11.04 15.32
N VAL A 4 -15.58 -11.09 15.55
CA VAL A 4 -14.58 -10.24 14.90
C VAL A 4 -13.62 -11.15 14.15
N PHE A 5 -13.31 -10.79 12.91
CA PHE A 5 -12.26 -11.41 12.12
C PHE A 5 -11.10 -10.43 12.03
N LEU A 6 -9.95 -10.80 12.60
CA LEU A 6 -8.73 -10.03 12.51
C LEU A 6 -7.80 -10.69 11.50
N CYS A 7 -7.39 -9.93 10.49
CA CYS A 7 -6.38 -10.35 9.52
C CYS A 7 -5.18 -9.42 9.65
N VAL A 8 -3.99 -9.99 9.86
CA VAL A 8 -2.73 -9.25 9.92
C VAL A 8 -1.96 -9.57 8.65
N LEU A 9 -1.73 -8.54 7.84
CA LEU A 9 -0.84 -8.60 6.69
C LEU A 9 0.56 -8.22 7.18
N ASP A 10 1.37 -9.23 7.51
CA ASP A 10 2.69 -9.01 8.10
C ASP A 10 3.56 -8.14 7.17
N SER A 11 4.21 -7.13 7.75
CA SER A 11 5.07 -6.14 7.08
C SER A 11 4.45 -5.23 6.00
N VAL A 12 3.13 -5.31 5.75
CA VAL A 12 2.45 -4.50 4.72
C VAL A 12 2.20 -3.06 5.20
N GLY A 13 3.28 -2.26 5.25
CA GLY A 13 3.25 -0.86 5.67
C GLY A 13 2.70 0.12 4.61
N CYS A 14 2.04 1.18 5.06
CA CYS A 14 1.41 2.21 4.22
C CYS A 14 2.09 3.59 4.31
N GLY A 15 3.34 3.63 4.76
CA GLY A 15 4.12 4.85 4.97
C GLY A 15 4.84 4.85 6.32
N GLY A 16 5.84 5.71 6.45
CA GLY A 16 6.63 5.85 7.67
C GLY A 16 5.79 6.42 8.82
N ALA A 17 6.00 5.90 10.03
CA ALA A 17 5.41 6.46 11.24
C ALA A 17 5.98 7.86 11.55
N PRO A 18 5.30 8.70 12.35
CA PRO A 18 5.78 10.04 12.69
C PRO A 18 7.17 10.08 13.35
N ASP A 19 7.60 8.97 13.94
CA ASP A 19 8.90 8.80 14.59
C ASP A 19 9.91 7.97 13.78
N ALA A 20 9.63 7.71 12.49
CA ALA A 20 10.48 6.89 11.61
C ALA A 20 11.95 7.34 11.58
N ALA A 21 12.22 8.65 11.67
CA ALA A 21 13.58 9.19 11.75
C ALA A 21 14.39 8.66 12.94
N ARG A 22 13.74 8.30 14.06
CA ARG A 22 14.42 7.71 15.24
C ARG A 22 14.94 6.30 14.98
N TYR A 23 14.36 5.61 14.01
CA TYR A 23 14.70 4.24 13.64
C TYR A 23 15.51 4.15 12.35
N GLY A 24 15.75 5.28 11.68
CA GLY A 24 16.43 5.31 10.37
C GLY A 24 15.52 4.94 9.19
N ASP A 25 14.20 4.91 9.41
CA ASP A 25 13.19 4.51 8.41
C ASP A 25 12.52 5.72 7.74
N GLU A 26 13.15 6.90 7.80
CA GLU A 26 12.60 8.11 7.18
C GLU A 26 12.41 7.90 5.67
N GLY A 27 11.18 8.17 5.19
CA GLY A 27 10.81 7.95 3.78
C GLY A 27 10.45 6.50 3.41
N PHE A 28 10.44 5.55 4.35
CA PHE A 28 10.01 4.18 4.04
C PHE A 28 8.50 4.13 3.77
N ASN A 29 8.13 3.51 2.64
CA ASN A 29 6.74 3.26 2.29
C ASN A 29 6.61 1.97 1.47
N THR A 30 6.30 0.85 2.15
CA THR A 30 6.29 -0.48 1.53
C THR A 30 5.29 -0.57 0.38
N LEU A 31 4.01 -0.27 0.61
CA LEU A 31 2.98 -0.41 -0.42
C LEU A 31 3.23 0.50 -1.63
N PHE A 32 3.69 1.74 -1.40
CA PHE A 32 4.04 2.65 -2.48
C PHE A 32 5.21 2.13 -3.32
N HIS A 33 6.32 1.75 -2.69
CA HIS A 33 7.49 1.25 -3.43
C HIS A 33 7.21 -0.07 -4.17
N VAL A 34 6.34 -0.92 -3.61
CA VAL A 34 5.85 -2.12 -4.32
C VAL A 34 5.02 -1.71 -5.52
N ALA A 35 4.09 -0.76 -5.38
CA ALA A 35 3.28 -0.28 -6.50
C ALA A 35 4.15 0.35 -7.62
N GLU A 36 5.18 1.12 -7.28
CA GLU A 36 6.16 1.65 -8.24
C GLU A 36 6.96 0.54 -8.93
N ALA A 37 7.44 -0.46 -8.17
CA ALA A 37 8.15 -1.60 -8.74
C ALA A 37 7.26 -2.40 -9.71
N CYS A 38 5.99 -2.57 -9.37
CA CYS A 38 4.98 -3.19 -10.22
C CYS A 38 4.74 -2.39 -11.50
N ALA A 39 4.50 -1.08 -11.39
CA ALA A 39 4.30 -0.20 -12.54
C ALA A 39 5.53 -0.13 -13.47
N ALA A 40 6.73 -0.28 -12.91
CA ALA A 40 7.99 -0.37 -13.64
C ALA A 40 8.30 -1.76 -14.25
N GLY A 41 7.41 -2.74 -14.07
CA GLY A 41 7.62 -4.11 -14.56
C GLY A 41 8.76 -4.85 -13.88
N ARG A 42 9.15 -4.46 -12.65
CA ARG A 42 10.21 -5.10 -11.86
C ARG A 42 9.69 -6.23 -10.95
N ALA A 43 8.38 -6.47 -10.95
CA ALA A 43 7.70 -7.44 -10.08
C ALA A 43 6.73 -8.31 -10.90
N GLU A 44 7.25 -9.04 -11.88
CA GLU A 44 6.48 -9.80 -12.88
C GLU A 44 6.42 -11.32 -12.62
N ASP A 45 6.73 -11.73 -11.39
CA ASP A 45 6.57 -13.14 -11.00
C ASP A 45 5.12 -13.40 -10.55
N CYS A 46 4.43 -14.29 -11.26
CA CYS A 46 3.03 -14.66 -11.01
C CYS A 46 2.01 -13.50 -11.03
N ARG A 47 2.39 -12.34 -11.59
CA ARG A 47 1.54 -11.16 -11.83
C ARG A 47 2.11 -10.32 -12.97
N SER A 48 1.30 -9.42 -13.54
CA SER A 48 1.80 -8.43 -14.51
C SER A 48 1.12 -7.07 -14.40
N GLY A 49 1.87 -6.03 -14.75
CA GLY A 49 1.38 -4.65 -14.82
C GLY A 49 1.37 -3.93 -13.47
N PRO A 50 0.58 -2.87 -13.29
CA PRO A 50 0.47 -2.13 -12.03
C PRO A 50 -0.07 -2.99 -10.88
N LEU A 51 0.25 -2.62 -9.63
CA LEU A 51 -0.30 -3.29 -8.45
C LEU A 51 -1.83 -3.12 -8.45
N SER A 52 -2.56 -4.24 -8.45
CA SER A 52 -4.02 -4.27 -8.51
C SER A 52 -4.55 -5.05 -7.30
N LEU A 53 -5.30 -4.37 -6.44
CA LEU A 53 -5.85 -4.92 -5.18
C LEU A 53 -7.36 -4.66 -5.07
N PRO A 54 -8.18 -5.11 -6.05
CA PRO A 54 -9.56 -4.68 -6.20
C PRO A 54 -10.44 -4.96 -4.96
N ASN A 55 -10.17 -6.05 -4.24
CA ASN A 55 -10.91 -6.39 -3.03
C ASN A 55 -10.52 -5.49 -1.84
N LEU A 56 -9.25 -5.11 -1.70
CA LEU A 56 -8.81 -4.20 -0.64
C LEU A 56 -9.23 -2.77 -0.95
N ASP A 57 -9.20 -2.38 -2.22
CA ASP A 57 -9.66 -1.07 -2.67
C ASP A 57 -11.14 -0.88 -2.41
N ALA A 58 -11.96 -1.91 -2.65
CA ALA A 58 -13.37 -1.95 -2.25
C ALA A 58 -13.59 -1.85 -0.73
N LEU A 59 -12.60 -2.24 0.08
CA LEU A 59 -12.62 -2.06 1.55
C LEU A 59 -12.07 -0.69 2.00
N GLY A 60 -11.57 0.14 1.07
CA GLY A 60 -11.16 1.52 1.34
C GLY A 60 -9.65 1.79 1.31
N THR A 61 -8.80 0.83 0.91
CA THR A 61 -7.34 1.07 0.83
C THR A 61 -6.98 2.16 -0.18
N GLY A 62 -7.65 2.21 -1.33
CA GLY A 62 -7.39 3.20 -2.38
C GLY A 62 -7.81 4.65 -2.05
N CYS A 63 -8.65 4.86 -1.03
CA CYS A 63 -9.08 6.20 -0.60
C CYS A 63 -8.26 6.76 0.57
N SER A 64 -7.35 5.95 1.11
CA SER A 64 -6.47 6.38 2.19
C SER A 64 -5.45 7.35 1.62
N ASN A 65 -5.38 8.59 2.15
CA ASN A 65 -4.46 9.63 1.71
C ASN A 65 -3.01 9.31 2.10
N TRP A 66 -2.47 8.23 1.54
CA TRP A 66 -1.09 7.81 1.75
C TRP A 66 -0.21 8.95 1.26
N SER A 67 0.70 9.40 2.10
CA SER A 67 1.58 10.55 1.88
C SER A 67 2.67 10.26 0.83
N ALA A 68 2.30 9.68 -0.31
CA ALA A 68 3.17 9.35 -1.41
C ALA A 68 2.59 9.92 -2.70
N GLY A 69 3.39 10.76 -3.36
CA GLY A 69 3.01 11.42 -4.60
C GLY A 69 2.51 10.42 -5.63
N SER A 70 1.28 10.63 -6.11
CA SER A 70 0.79 10.24 -7.43
C SER A 70 1.21 8.83 -7.91
N VAL A 71 0.71 7.78 -7.25
CA VAL A 71 0.34 6.55 -7.99
C VAL A 71 -1.15 6.67 -8.21
N GLY A 72 -1.59 6.65 -9.47
CA GLY A 72 -2.96 6.91 -9.88
C GLY A 72 -3.97 5.91 -9.31
N LEU A 73 -4.39 6.16 -8.07
CA LEU A 73 -5.64 5.67 -7.49
C LEU A 73 -6.52 6.90 -7.35
N THR A 74 -7.42 7.05 -8.32
CA THR A 74 -8.47 8.05 -8.30
C THR A 74 -9.29 7.91 -7.02
N CYS A 75 -9.08 8.81 -6.06
CA CYS A 75 -10.14 9.25 -5.17
C CYS A 75 -11.23 9.92 -6.03
N LEU A 76 -12.09 9.11 -6.63
CA LEU A 76 -13.35 9.53 -7.24
C LEU A 76 -14.50 8.80 -6.53
N TRP A 77 -14.53 8.92 -5.20
CA TRP A 77 -15.70 8.89 -4.34
C TRP A 77 -15.44 9.79 -3.14
#